data_AF-A0A1A8T9C4-F1
#
_entry.id   AF-A0A1A8T9C4-F1
#
_cell.length_a   1.000
_cell.length_b   1.000
_cell.length_c   1.000
_cell.angle_alpha   90.00
_cell.angle_beta   90.00
_cell.angle_gamma   90.00
#
_symmetry.space_group_name_H-M   'P 1'
#
loop_
_entity.id
_entity.type
_entity.pdbx_description
1 polymer ?
#
loop_
_entity_poly.entity_id
_entity_poly.type
_entity_poly.pdbx_seq_one_letter_code
_entity_poly.pdbx_strand_id
1 'polypeptide(L)'
;MTWKHSGKVEAFDEIGLDQQMAQQYGLAYNPADLMSARIFISRQALAMLASLNHFDQQKVIKEIAFVCNNPNSCSSTKHSLMPFKRFYRTKDQFRSYHYLIDFKITKNDQVVIHDIYLDQTLVGPKSRHRLERNMLYNVKRIGGRFNGALDDDDLKRSIGAWSQDLEAESQISNQHAAVNGMQNDLNKATWLMGAHLDAAYPNDDFDTYTLFHNPTDRMFYDVVECVFDKRQGTKSQNAQHLAAIFYQNQ
;
A
#
# COMPACT_ATOMS: atom_id res chain seq x y z
N MET A 1 13.92 -0.48 15.94
CA MET A 1 13.45 -1.11 14.69
C MET A 1 12.69 -2.36 15.07
N THR A 2 11.37 -2.35 14.94
CA THR A 2 10.48 -3.47 15.30
C THR A 2 9.78 -3.96 14.05
N TRP A 3 10.37 -4.95 13.40
CA TRP A 3 9.79 -5.62 12.24
C TRP A 3 8.96 -6.82 12.73
N LYS A 4 7.71 -6.97 12.28
CA LYS A 4 6.80 -8.06 12.68
C LYS A 4 6.88 -9.21 11.67
N HIS A 5 7.39 -10.35 12.10
CA HIS A 5 7.45 -11.59 11.32
C HIS A 5 6.08 -12.29 11.37
N SER A 6 5.55 -12.78 10.25
CA SER A 6 4.24 -13.47 10.17
C SER A 6 4.28 -14.95 10.61
N GLY A 7 5.28 -15.34 11.39
CA GLY A 7 5.24 -16.58 12.19
C GLY A 7 5.25 -17.94 11.47
N LYS A 8 5.90 -18.12 10.30
CA LYS A 8 6.16 -19.49 9.77
C LYS A 8 7.63 -19.69 9.40
N VAL A 9 8.27 -20.69 10.01
CA VAL A 9 9.73 -20.93 9.99
C VAL A 9 10.14 -22.02 8.98
N GLU A 10 9.20 -22.68 8.28
CA GLU A 10 9.47 -23.83 7.39
C GLU A 10 9.02 -23.64 5.93
N ALA A 11 9.18 -22.43 5.36
CA ALA A 11 8.64 -22.09 4.03
C ALA A 11 9.72 -21.81 2.96
N PHE A 12 10.84 -22.54 2.98
CA PHE A 12 11.97 -22.38 2.03
C PHE A 12 11.80 -23.16 0.71
N ASP A 13 10.59 -23.60 0.36
CA ASP A 13 10.33 -24.08 -0.99
C ASP A 13 10.40 -22.87 -1.94
N GLU A 14 11.52 -22.77 -2.66
CA GLU A 14 11.75 -21.78 -3.71
C GLU A 14 10.94 -22.19 -4.94
N ILE A 15 10.02 -21.33 -5.37
CA ILE A 15 9.11 -21.58 -6.49
C ILE A 15 9.45 -20.62 -7.61
N GLY A 16 9.46 -21.09 -8.85
CA GLY A 16 9.54 -20.22 -10.01
C GLY A 16 8.24 -19.44 -10.16
N LEU A 17 8.30 -18.10 -10.19
CA LEU A 17 7.13 -17.28 -10.46
C LEU A 17 7.03 -17.02 -11.96
N ASP A 18 6.25 -17.85 -12.65
CA ASP A 18 5.89 -17.68 -14.06
C ASP A 18 4.40 -17.28 -14.21
N GLN A 19 3.94 -17.17 -15.46
CA GLN A 19 2.56 -16.77 -15.73
C GLN A 19 1.53 -17.78 -15.21
N GLN A 20 1.84 -19.07 -15.28
CA GLN A 20 0.92 -20.12 -14.82
C GLN A 20 0.76 -20.04 -13.30
N MET A 21 1.88 -19.89 -12.59
CA MET A 21 1.90 -19.70 -11.14
C MET A 21 1.20 -18.40 -10.73
N ALA A 22 1.45 -17.29 -11.44
CA ALA A 22 0.80 -16.03 -11.15
C ALA A 22 -0.73 -16.12 -11.32
N GLN A 23 -1.21 -16.79 -12.37
CA GLN A 23 -2.65 -17.05 -12.58
C GLN A 23 -3.24 -17.94 -11.48
N GLN A 24 -2.54 -19.01 -11.10
CA GLN A 24 -3.00 -19.93 -10.05
C GLN A 24 -3.24 -19.22 -8.71
N TYR A 25 -2.41 -18.24 -8.38
CA TYR A 25 -2.51 -17.45 -7.15
C TYR A 25 -3.33 -16.17 -7.32
N GLY A 26 -3.97 -15.96 -8.47
CA GLY A 26 -4.80 -14.79 -8.74
C GLY A 26 -4.04 -13.46 -8.71
N LEU A 27 -2.73 -13.48 -9.01
CA LEU A 27 -1.89 -12.30 -8.95
C LEU A 27 -2.17 -11.36 -10.13
N ALA A 28 -2.16 -10.07 -9.84
CA ALA A 28 -2.16 -9.01 -10.82
C ALA A 28 -0.74 -8.72 -11.31
N TYR A 29 -0.49 -8.89 -12.60
CA TYR A 29 0.84 -8.69 -13.19
C TYR A 29 0.76 -8.16 -14.62
N ASN A 30 1.85 -7.51 -15.06
CA ASN A 30 2.08 -7.29 -16.48
C ASN A 30 2.88 -8.48 -17.03
N PRO A 31 2.42 -9.17 -18.10
CA PRO A 31 3.15 -10.28 -18.71
C PRO A 31 4.62 -9.98 -19.03
N ALA A 32 4.92 -8.74 -19.44
CA ALA A 32 6.28 -8.33 -19.76
C ALA A 32 7.22 -8.40 -18.55
N ASP A 33 6.74 -8.09 -17.34
CA ASP A 33 7.56 -8.10 -16.13
C ASP A 33 7.98 -9.54 -15.77
N LEU A 34 7.03 -10.49 -15.81
CA LEU A 34 7.32 -11.91 -15.54
C LEU A 34 8.18 -12.57 -16.64
N MET A 35 8.09 -12.11 -17.89
CA MET A 35 8.94 -12.60 -18.98
C MET A 35 10.34 -11.99 -18.95
N SER A 36 10.51 -10.81 -18.35
CA SER A 36 11.78 -10.07 -18.36
C SER A 36 12.86 -10.65 -17.45
N ALA A 37 12.49 -11.50 -16.48
CA ALA A 37 13.41 -12.06 -15.51
C ALA A 37 12.97 -13.47 -15.09
N ARG A 38 13.93 -14.34 -14.79
CA ARG A 38 13.63 -15.60 -14.11
C ARG A 38 13.49 -15.34 -12.61
N ILE A 39 12.26 -15.36 -12.12
CA ILE A 39 11.93 -15.03 -10.74
C ILE A 39 11.82 -16.30 -9.91
N PHE A 40 12.58 -16.37 -8.82
CA PHE A 40 12.41 -17.37 -7.77
C PHE A 40 11.90 -16.70 -6.50
N ILE A 41 10.84 -17.23 -5.91
CA ILE A 41 10.16 -16.63 -4.76
C ILE A 41 9.89 -17.69 -3.69
N SER A 42 10.06 -17.31 -2.42
CA SER A 42 9.65 -18.16 -1.30
C SER A 42 8.13 -18.22 -1.19
N ARG A 43 7.59 -19.25 -0.55
CA ARG A 43 6.14 -19.31 -0.25
C ARG A 43 5.67 -18.15 0.62
N GLN A 44 6.51 -17.66 1.53
CA GLN A 44 6.17 -16.53 2.40
C GLN A 44 6.03 -15.24 1.58
N ALA A 45 6.99 -14.95 0.72
CA ALA A 45 6.92 -13.81 -0.19
C ALA A 45 5.72 -13.93 -1.13
N LEU A 46 5.44 -15.13 -1.65
CA LEU A 46 4.27 -15.35 -2.50
C LEU A 46 2.94 -15.10 -1.75
N ALA A 47 2.83 -15.59 -0.52
CA ALA A 47 1.66 -15.35 0.32
C ALA A 47 1.47 -13.86 0.65
N MET A 48 2.57 -13.16 0.95
CA MET A 48 2.52 -11.72 1.16
C MET A 48 2.07 -11.01 -0.12
N LEU A 49 2.65 -11.33 -1.27
CA LEU A 49 2.28 -10.76 -2.57
C LEU A 49 0.80 -10.98 -2.88
N ALA A 50 0.28 -12.19 -2.67
CA ALA A 50 -1.12 -12.53 -2.87
C ALA A 50 -2.08 -11.76 -1.94
N SER A 51 -1.60 -11.31 -0.76
CA SER A 51 -2.40 -10.52 0.19
C SER A 51 -2.52 -9.03 -0.16
N LEU A 52 -1.80 -8.57 -1.19
CA LEU A 52 -1.80 -7.18 -1.63
C LEU A 52 -2.96 -6.89 -2.57
N ASN A 53 -3.39 -5.63 -2.64
CA ASN A 53 -4.32 -5.18 -3.67
C ASN A 53 -3.71 -5.24 -5.07
N HIS A 54 -4.58 -5.22 -6.08
CA HIS A 54 -4.20 -5.38 -7.49
C HIS A 54 -3.12 -4.38 -7.95
N PHE A 55 -3.19 -3.13 -7.49
CA PHE A 55 -2.21 -2.10 -7.83
C PHE A 55 -0.84 -2.40 -7.21
N ASP A 56 -0.82 -2.70 -5.91
CA ASP A 56 0.41 -3.03 -5.19
C ASP A 56 1.06 -4.30 -5.74
N GLN A 57 0.27 -5.33 -6.08
CA GLN A 57 0.77 -6.56 -6.71
C GLN A 57 1.55 -6.28 -7.99
N GLN A 58 0.97 -5.51 -8.92
CA GLN A 58 1.64 -5.16 -10.18
C GLN A 58 2.94 -4.41 -9.94
N LYS A 59 2.94 -3.48 -8.99
CA LYS A 59 4.12 -2.68 -8.64
C LYS A 59 5.23 -3.53 -8.01
N VAL A 60 4.87 -4.39 -7.06
CA VAL A 60 5.83 -5.32 -6.43
C VAL A 60 6.43 -6.27 -7.44
N ILE A 61 5.63 -6.85 -8.34
CA ILE A 61 6.12 -7.77 -9.37
C ILE A 61 7.11 -7.07 -10.32
N LYS A 62 6.79 -5.84 -10.74
CA LYS A 62 7.70 -5.03 -11.56
C LYS A 62 9.03 -4.78 -10.87
N GLU A 63 9.02 -4.50 -9.57
CA GLU A 63 10.26 -4.32 -8.81
C GLU A 63 11.02 -5.62 -8.58
N ILE A 64 10.32 -6.73 -8.33
CA ILE A 64 10.94 -8.06 -8.25
C ILE A 64 11.67 -8.36 -9.56
N ALA A 65 11.03 -8.13 -10.71
CA ALA A 65 11.66 -8.30 -12.02
C ALA A 65 12.90 -7.41 -12.18
N PHE A 66 12.82 -6.14 -11.75
CA PHE A 66 13.97 -5.23 -11.76
C PHE A 66 15.11 -5.73 -10.87
N VAL A 67 14.83 -6.18 -9.65
CA VAL A 67 15.80 -6.71 -8.68
C VAL A 67 16.47 -7.96 -9.21
N CYS A 68 15.72 -8.88 -9.83
CA CYS A 68 16.26 -10.08 -10.45
C CYS A 68 17.25 -9.74 -11.58
N ASN A 69 16.96 -8.72 -12.38
CA ASN A 69 17.85 -8.26 -13.46
C ASN A 69 19.00 -7.36 -12.97
N ASN A 70 18.84 -6.67 -11.83
CA ASN A 70 19.79 -5.68 -11.32
C ASN A 70 20.06 -5.83 -9.81
N PRO A 71 20.53 -6.99 -9.32
CA PRO A 71 20.62 -7.29 -7.89
C PRO A 71 21.70 -6.49 -7.14
N ASN A 72 22.57 -5.80 -7.88
CA ASN A 72 23.61 -4.91 -7.37
C ASN A 72 23.31 -3.42 -7.60
N SER A 73 22.07 -3.06 -7.91
CA SER A 73 21.67 -1.65 -8.08
C SER A 73 21.96 -0.82 -6.82
N CYS A 74 22.17 0.49 -6.95
CA CYS A 74 22.46 1.37 -5.82
C CYS A 74 21.35 1.44 -4.75
N SER A 75 20.13 0.98 -5.08
CA SER A 75 19.04 0.85 -4.09
C SER A 75 19.11 -0.42 -3.26
N SER A 76 19.95 -1.36 -3.65
CA SER A 76 20.12 -2.65 -3.01
C SER A 76 21.17 -2.52 -1.92
N THR A 77 20.74 -2.57 -0.66
CA THR A 77 21.61 -2.46 0.49
C THR A 77 21.93 -3.85 1.02
N LYS A 78 23.21 -4.14 1.25
CA LYS A 78 23.65 -5.39 1.87
C LYS A 78 23.31 -5.38 3.36
N HIS A 79 22.85 -6.52 3.88
CA HIS A 79 22.70 -6.68 5.31
C HIS A 79 24.09 -6.75 5.97
N SER A 80 24.30 -5.99 7.05
CA SER A 80 25.61 -5.91 7.73
C SER A 80 26.10 -7.26 8.28
N LEU A 81 25.20 -8.02 8.90
CA LEU A 81 25.51 -9.34 9.50
C LEU A 81 25.30 -10.55 8.57
N MET A 82 24.67 -10.37 7.40
CA MET A 82 24.28 -11.47 6.51
C MET A 82 24.71 -11.11 5.08
N PRO A 83 25.93 -11.45 4.64
CA PRO A 83 26.54 -10.89 3.44
C PRO A 83 25.81 -11.25 2.13
N PHE A 84 25.03 -12.34 2.12
CA PHE A 84 24.23 -12.78 0.98
C PHE A 84 22.80 -12.24 0.99
N LYS A 85 22.38 -11.61 2.09
CA LYS A 85 21.06 -11.03 2.27
C LYS A 85 21.07 -9.56 1.86
N ARG A 86 20.07 -9.14 1.10
CA ARG A 86 19.96 -7.80 0.55
C ARG A 86 18.53 -7.30 0.69
N PHE A 87 18.42 -5.99 0.87
CA PHE A 87 17.14 -5.30 0.80
C PHE A 87 17.16 -4.34 -0.37
N TYR A 88 16.14 -4.41 -1.21
CA TYR A 88 15.87 -3.40 -2.21
C TYR A 88 14.80 -2.45 -1.67
N ARG A 89 15.17 -1.16 -1.62
CA ARG A 89 14.22 -0.09 -1.35
C ARG A 89 13.76 0.53 -2.67
N THR A 90 12.45 0.62 -2.83
CA THR A 90 11.80 1.28 -3.97
C THR A 90 12.38 2.63 -4.31
N LYS A 91 12.48 2.87 -5.61
CA LYS A 91 12.83 4.16 -6.23
C LYS A 91 11.65 4.83 -6.94
N ASP A 92 10.46 4.23 -6.90
CA ASP A 92 9.29 4.82 -7.55
C ASP A 92 9.13 6.28 -7.08
N GLN A 93 8.98 7.16 -8.07
CA GLN A 93 9.03 8.60 -7.86
C GLN A 93 7.79 9.12 -7.16
N PHE A 94 6.72 8.31 -7.18
CA PHE A 94 5.44 8.62 -6.56
C PHE A 94 5.42 8.05 -5.13
N ARG A 95 4.93 8.87 -4.19
CA ARG A 95 4.79 8.55 -2.75
C ARG A 95 3.69 7.52 -2.45
N SER A 96 3.35 6.68 -3.42
CA SER A 96 2.26 5.71 -3.37
C SER A 96 2.71 4.31 -2.97
N TYR A 97 4.01 4.01 -2.95
CA TYR A 97 4.51 2.66 -2.74
C TYR A 97 5.44 2.51 -1.53
N HIS A 98 5.19 1.46 -0.72
CA HIS A 98 5.71 1.35 0.65
C HIS A 98 6.41 0.03 0.95
N TYR A 99 6.77 -0.78 -0.06
CA TYR A 99 7.31 -2.11 0.17
C TYR A 99 8.84 -2.18 0.06
N LEU A 100 9.42 -3.11 0.80
CA LEU A 100 10.83 -3.48 0.80
C LEU A 100 10.93 -4.93 0.34
N ILE A 101 11.80 -5.20 -0.63
CA ILE A 101 12.02 -6.55 -1.14
C ILE A 101 13.27 -7.11 -0.48
N ASP A 102 13.11 -8.22 0.25
CA ASP A 102 14.20 -8.98 0.85
C ASP A 102 14.56 -10.13 -0.08
N PHE A 103 15.82 -10.18 -0.49
CA PHE A 103 16.29 -11.18 -1.44
C PHE A 103 17.72 -11.64 -1.12
N LYS A 104 18.05 -12.81 -1.65
CA LYS A 104 19.41 -13.37 -1.62
C LYS A 104 19.90 -13.67 -3.03
N ILE A 105 21.21 -13.58 -3.21
CA ILE A 105 21.88 -14.08 -4.42
C ILE A 105 22.51 -15.42 -4.07
N THR A 106 22.13 -16.48 -4.77
CA THR A 106 22.67 -17.82 -4.55
C THR A 106 24.06 -17.96 -5.18
N LYS A 107 24.74 -19.08 -4.92
CA LYS A 107 26.05 -19.38 -5.52
C LYS A 107 26.02 -19.48 -7.05
N ASN A 108 24.84 -19.72 -7.64
CA ASN A 108 24.64 -19.83 -9.08
C ASN A 108 24.20 -18.50 -9.71
N ASP A 109 24.45 -17.36 -9.02
CA ASP A 109 23.99 -16.02 -9.40
C ASP A 109 22.47 -15.90 -9.60
N GLN A 110 21.69 -16.80 -9.00
CA GLN A 110 20.23 -16.72 -9.03
C GLN A 110 19.73 -15.80 -7.92
N VAL A 111 18.80 -14.93 -8.25
CA VAL A 111 18.13 -14.06 -7.29
C VAL A 111 16.89 -14.78 -6.77
N VAL A 112 16.80 -14.92 -5.45
CA VAL A 112 15.66 -15.52 -4.76
C VAL A 112 15.04 -14.47 -3.85
N ILE A 113 13.77 -14.15 -4.09
CA ILE A 113 12.97 -13.28 -3.26
C ILE A 113 12.55 -14.04 -2.01
N HIS A 114 13.05 -13.61 -0.87
CA HIS A 114 12.83 -14.25 0.42
C HIS A 114 11.55 -13.74 1.08
N ASP A 115 11.33 -12.42 1.09
CA ASP A 115 10.16 -11.80 1.70
C ASP A 115 9.86 -10.42 1.11
N ILE A 116 8.65 -9.92 1.36
CA ILE A 116 8.20 -8.57 0.99
C ILE A 116 7.68 -7.91 2.26
N TYR A 117 8.23 -6.76 2.64
CA TYR A 117 7.84 -6.08 3.88
C TYR A 117 7.17 -4.74 3.58
N LEU A 118 6.14 -4.40 4.33
CA LEU A 118 5.64 -3.03 4.40
C LEU A 118 6.59 -2.17 5.27
N ASP A 119 7.04 -1.02 4.75
CA ASP A 119 7.84 -0.05 5.47
C ASP A 119 6.97 0.68 6.51
N GLN A 120 6.89 0.11 7.72
CA GLN A 120 6.10 0.67 8.83
C GLN A 120 6.51 2.09 9.21
N THR A 121 7.71 2.56 8.85
CA THR A 121 8.13 3.94 9.12
C THR A 121 7.32 4.96 8.32
N LEU A 122 6.66 4.52 7.25
CA LEU A 122 5.82 5.35 6.39
C LEU A 122 4.37 5.44 6.89
N VAL A 123 3.95 4.51 7.74
CA VAL A 123 2.58 4.42 8.28
C VAL A 123 2.30 5.57 9.23
N GLY A 124 1.06 6.05 9.20
CA GLY A 124 0.51 6.99 10.17
C GLY A 124 0.88 8.45 9.91
N PRO A 125 0.39 9.37 10.76
CA PRO A 125 0.50 10.79 10.55
C PRO A 125 1.96 11.25 10.62
N LYS A 126 2.31 12.26 9.83
CA LYS A 126 3.67 12.84 9.81
C LYS A 126 3.64 14.29 10.26
N SER A 127 4.78 14.77 10.76
CA SER A 127 4.96 16.18 11.14
C SER A 127 4.73 17.18 10.00
N ARG A 128 4.79 16.71 8.74
CA ARG A 128 4.40 17.49 7.56
C ARG A 128 3.51 16.60 6.70
N HIS A 129 2.32 17.07 6.33
CA HIS A 129 1.38 16.35 5.46
C HIS A 129 2.04 15.82 4.18
N ARG A 130 2.96 16.59 3.57
CA ARG A 130 3.71 16.14 2.40
C ARG A 130 4.52 14.85 2.64
N LEU A 131 4.96 14.58 3.87
CA LEU A 131 5.75 13.38 4.18
C LEU A 131 4.88 12.14 4.35
N GLU A 132 3.56 12.30 4.43
CA GLU A 132 2.62 11.19 4.44
C GLU A 132 2.65 10.45 3.09
N ARG A 133 1.99 9.30 3.08
CA ARG A 133 2.00 8.36 1.98
C ARG A 133 0.59 7.96 1.63
N ASN A 134 0.35 7.72 0.34
CA ASN A 134 -0.92 7.18 -0.09
C ASN A 134 -1.06 5.74 0.42
N MET A 135 -2.03 5.45 1.27
CA MET A 135 -2.18 4.13 1.88
C MET A 135 -3.63 3.88 2.33
N LEU A 136 -3.98 2.60 2.46
CA LEU A 136 -5.21 2.17 3.11
C LEU A 136 -4.99 2.10 4.63
N TYR A 137 -5.93 2.63 5.37
CA TYR A 137 -5.97 2.57 6.83
C TYR A 137 -7.28 1.98 7.32
N ASN A 138 -7.20 1.08 8.30
CA ASN A 138 -8.36 0.72 9.11
C ASN A 138 -8.60 1.84 10.12
N VAL A 139 -9.77 2.47 10.05
CA VAL A 139 -10.19 3.50 11.01
C VAL A 139 -11.25 2.90 11.92
N LYS A 140 -10.99 2.93 13.23
CA LYS A 140 -11.90 2.44 14.26
C LYS A 140 -12.61 3.59 14.96
N ARG A 141 -13.91 3.45 15.18
CA ARG A 141 -14.73 4.38 15.96
C ARG A 141 -14.47 4.16 17.45
N ILE A 142 -14.35 5.27 18.18
CA ILE A 142 -14.18 5.29 19.63
C ILE A 142 -15.20 6.20 20.34
N GLY A 143 -15.98 6.98 19.57
CA GLY A 143 -17.01 7.87 20.09
C GLY A 143 -18.35 7.76 19.35
N GLY A 144 -19.20 8.76 19.54
CA GLY A 144 -20.54 8.80 18.96
C GLY A 144 -20.57 9.10 17.46
N ARG A 145 -21.75 8.97 16.86
CA ARG A 145 -21.98 9.31 15.45
C ARG A 145 -22.13 10.82 15.24
N PHE A 146 -21.76 11.27 14.06
CA PHE A 146 -22.10 12.59 13.58
C PHE A 146 -23.60 12.68 13.21
N ASN A 147 -24.31 13.69 13.72
CA ASN A 147 -25.75 13.87 13.55
C ASN A 147 -26.14 15.13 12.73
N GLY A 148 -25.17 15.78 12.08
CA GLY A 148 -25.42 16.87 11.13
C GLY A 148 -25.44 18.28 11.72
N ALA A 149 -25.78 18.45 13.00
CA ALA A 149 -25.67 19.74 13.68
C ALA A 149 -24.23 19.92 14.21
N LEU A 150 -23.61 21.06 13.92
CA LEU A 150 -22.27 21.39 14.42
C LEU A 150 -22.37 22.70 15.19
N ASP A 151 -22.58 22.61 16.50
CA ASP A 151 -21.95 23.58 17.39
C ASP A 151 -20.46 23.21 17.59
N ASP A 152 -19.69 24.10 18.22
CA ASP A 152 -18.26 23.90 18.43
C ASP A 152 -17.94 22.62 19.24
N ASP A 153 -18.88 22.15 20.07
CA ASP A 153 -18.71 20.98 20.91
C ASP A 153 -19.08 19.68 20.19
N ASP A 154 -20.05 19.72 19.28
CA ASP A 154 -20.35 18.64 18.33
C ASP A 154 -19.18 18.42 17.35
N LEU A 155 -18.51 19.49 16.91
CA LEU A 155 -17.32 19.39 16.07
C LEU A 155 -16.18 18.67 16.81
N LYS A 156 -15.89 19.06 18.06
CA LYS A 156 -14.86 18.40 18.88
C LYS A 156 -15.21 16.93 19.12
N ARG A 157 -16.49 16.61 19.35
CA ARG A 157 -16.97 15.24 19.50
C ARG A 157 -16.77 14.41 18.24
N SER A 158 -17.05 14.98 17.06
CA SER A 158 -16.83 14.32 15.76
C SER A 158 -15.34 14.06 15.49
N ILE A 159 -14.47 15.05 15.78
CA ILE A 159 -13.01 14.88 15.67
C ILE A 159 -12.51 13.76 16.60
N GLY A 160 -13.02 13.71 17.83
CA GLY A 160 -12.67 12.69 18.83
C GLY A 160 -13.38 11.34 18.66
N ALA A 161 -14.30 11.20 17.69
CA ALA A 161 -15.08 9.97 17.53
C ALA A 161 -14.30 8.84 16.85
N TRP A 162 -13.13 9.13 16.29
CA TRP A 162 -12.35 8.21 15.47
C TRP A 162 -10.92 8.07 16.01
N SER A 163 -10.46 6.81 16.10
CA SER A 163 -9.11 6.47 16.56
C SER A 163 -8.06 7.12 15.67
N GLN A 164 -7.05 7.72 16.31
CA GLN A 164 -5.84 8.21 15.64
C GLN A 164 -4.73 7.14 15.59
N ASP A 165 -4.92 6.02 16.31
CA ASP A 165 -4.06 4.84 16.22
C ASP A 165 -4.50 4.03 15.00
N LEU A 166 -3.95 4.40 13.84
CA LEU A 166 -4.32 3.88 12.54
C LEU A 166 -3.47 2.67 12.16
N GLU A 167 -4.13 1.61 11.70
CA GLU A 167 -3.48 0.39 11.21
C GLU A 167 -3.46 0.39 9.68
N ALA A 168 -2.31 0.10 9.08
CA ALA A 168 -2.18 -0.03 7.63
C ALA A 168 -2.88 -1.31 7.15
N GLU A 169 -3.67 -1.21 6.08
CA GLU A 169 -4.28 -2.37 5.40
C GLU A 169 -3.67 -2.55 4.01
N SER A 170 -3.57 -3.80 3.55
CA SER A 170 -3.14 -4.12 2.18
C SER A 170 -4.31 -4.19 1.19
N GLN A 171 -5.53 -4.34 1.70
CA GLN A 171 -6.78 -4.54 0.97
C GLN A 171 -7.95 -4.05 1.80
N ILE A 172 -9.07 -3.75 1.15
CA ILE A 172 -10.30 -3.31 1.83
C ILE A 172 -10.96 -4.53 2.47
N SER A 173 -11.18 -4.48 3.78
CA SER A 173 -11.87 -5.56 4.51
C SER A 173 -13.11 -5.10 5.28
N ASN A 174 -13.38 -3.79 5.33
CA ASN A 174 -14.52 -3.24 6.04
C ASN A 174 -15.73 -3.05 5.10
N GLN A 175 -16.93 -3.04 5.67
CA GLN A 175 -18.18 -2.83 4.94
C GLN A 175 -18.23 -1.47 4.23
N HIS A 176 -17.64 -0.45 4.85
CA HIS A 176 -17.55 0.88 4.28
C HIS A 176 -16.09 1.23 3.98
N ALA A 177 -15.89 1.90 2.85
CA ALA A 177 -14.63 2.51 2.50
C ALA A 177 -14.87 3.97 2.11
N ALA A 178 -13.95 4.83 2.49
CA ALA A 178 -13.99 6.25 2.14
C ALA A 178 -12.67 6.69 1.53
N VAL A 179 -12.77 7.60 0.56
CA VAL A 179 -11.65 8.12 -0.19
C VAL A 179 -11.56 9.60 0.10
N ASN A 180 -10.42 10.02 0.64
CA ASN A 180 -10.23 11.44 0.90
C ASN A 180 -9.88 12.21 -0.38
N GLY A 181 -10.42 13.42 -0.51
CA GLY A 181 -9.95 14.42 -1.45
C GLY A 181 -8.57 15.00 -1.08
N MET A 182 -8.00 15.75 -2.01
CA MET A 182 -6.70 16.39 -1.84
C MET A 182 -6.71 17.43 -0.70
N GLN A 183 -5.54 17.70 -0.11
CA GLN A 183 -5.23 18.75 0.87
C GLN A 183 -5.66 18.49 2.32
N ASN A 184 -5.83 17.24 2.70
CA ASN A 184 -6.08 16.85 4.07
C ASN A 184 -4.92 16.00 4.58
N ASP A 185 -4.42 16.32 5.78
CA ASP A 185 -3.55 15.40 6.51
C ASP A 185 -4.34 14.17 6.99
N LEU A 186 -3.64 13.12 7.39
CA LEU A 186 -4.25 11.86 7.76
C LEU A 186 -5.25 11.99 8.94
N ASN A 187 -4.95 12.81 9.93
CA ASN A 187 -5.84 12.99 11.08
C ASN A 187 -7.15 13.65 10.66
N LYS A 188 -7.06 14.69 9.82
CA LYS A 188 -8.22 15.36 9.23
C LYS A 188 -9.00 14.44 8.31
N ALA A 189 -8.29 13.66 7.49
CA ALA A 189 -8.87 12.64 6.61
C ALA A 189 -9.76 11.66 7.38
N THR A 190 -9.26 11.21 8.53
CA THR A 190 -9.89 10.23 9.40
C THR A 190 -11.26 10.73 9.86
N TRP A 191 -11.31 11.80 10.65
CA TRP A 191 -12.62 12.20 11.19
C TRP A 191 -13.58 12.74 10.11
N LEU A 192 -13.06 13.43 9.09
CA LEU A 192 -13.90 14.03 8.05
C LEU A 192 -14.59 12.95 7.21
N MET A 193 -13.85 11.91 6.80
CA MET A 193 -14.42 10.81 6.03
C MET A 193 -15.38 9.97 6.86
N GLY A 194 -15.08 9.75 8.15
CA GLY A 194 -16.01 9.11 9.08
C GLY A 194 -17.33 9.88 9.21
N ALA A 195 -17.27 11.22 9.32
CA ALA A 195 -18.46 12.07 9.35
C ALA A 195 -19.26 12.02 8.03
N HIS A 196 -18.58 11.94 6.89
CA HIS A 196 -19.25 11.74 5.60
C HIS A 196 -19.97 10.39 5.52
N LEU A 197 -19.37 9.32 6.04
CA LEU A 197 -20.02 8.01 6.10
C LEU A 197 -21.25 8.03 7.02
N ASP A 198 -21.16 8.67 8.20
CA ASP A 198 -22.30 8.83 9.10
C ASP A 198 -23.47 9.57 8.43
N ALA A 199 -23.17 10.60 7.64
CA ALA A 199 -24.18 11.36 6.90
C ALA A 199 -24.75 10.60 5.69
N ALA A 200 -23.92 9.83 4.99
CA ALA A 200 -24.33 9.06 3.81
C ALA A 200 -25.12 7.79 4.17
N TYR A 201 -24.79 7.17 5.30
CA TYR A 201 -25.35 5.90 5.76
C TYR A 201 -25.92 6.04 7.19
N PRO A 202 -26.93 6.89 7.42
CA PRO A 202 -27.44 7.18 8.76
C PRO A 202 -28.06 5.96 9.46
N ASN A 203 -28.53 4.98 8.69
CA ASN A 203 -29.19 3.77 9.19
C ASN A 203 -28.24 2.57 9.36
N ASP A 204 -27.03 2.63 8.81
CA ASP A 204 -26.09 1.52 8.86
C ASP A 204 -25.35 1.56 10.20
N ASP A 205 -25.07 0.41 10.79
CA ASP A 205 -24.27 0.31 12.01
C ASP A 205 -22.87 -0.17 11.73
N PHE A 206 -21.93 0.79 11.75
CA PHE A 206 -20.52 0.55 11.50
C PHE A 206 -19.64 1.27 12.53
N ASP A 207 -18.71 0.51 13.08
CA ASP A 207 -17.68 0.93 14.00
C ASP A 207 -16.30 0.98 13.34
N THR A 208 -16.15 0.46 12.12
CA THR A 208 -14.93 0.55 11.33
C THR A 208 -15.21 0.94 9.89
N TYR A 209 -14.23 1.58 9.26
CA TYR A 209 -14.21 1.77 7.82
C TYR A 209 -12.77 1.80 7.30
N THR A 210 -12.59 1.48 6.02
CA THR A 210 -11.28 1.60 5.36
C THR A 210 -11.13 2.99 4.75
N LEU A 211 -10.11 3.75 5.18
CA LEU A 211 -9.74 5.04 4.61
C LEU A 211 -8.66 4.86 3.54
N PHE A 212 -8.96 5.24 2.30
CA PHE A 212 -7.92 5.51 1.31
C PHE A 212 -7.42 6.94 1.49
N HIS A 213 -6.24 7.06 2.11
CA HIS A 213 -5.59 8.34 2.33
C HIS A 213 -4.76 8.71 1.11
N ASN A 214 -5.03 9.87 0.50
CA ASN A 214 -4.26 10.38 -0.62
C ASN A 214 -3.69 11.78 -0.28
N PRO A 215 -2.48 11.86 0.31
CA PRO A 215 -1.90 13.14 0.70
C PRO A 215 -1.48 13.94 -0.54
N THR A 216 -1.71 15.26 -0.51
CA THR A 216 -1.28 16.18 -1.58
C THR A 216 0.23 16.18 -1.73
N ASP A 217 0.68 15.90 -2.94
CA ASP A 217 2.10 15.83 -3.25
C ASP A 217 2.50 17.09 -4.02
N ARG A 218 2.77 18.18 -3.27
CA ARG A 218 3.18 19.50 -3.81
C ARG A 218 2.26 19.96 -4.95
N MET A 219 1.20 20.71 -4.67
CA MET A 219 0.28 21.43 -5.58
C MET A 219 0.61 21.49 -7.10
N PHE A 220 1.85 21.78 -7.51
CA PHE A 220 2.30 21.72 -8.90
C PHE A 220 2.37 20.31 -9.53
N TYR A 221 2.81 19.27 -8.81
CA TYR A 221 2.86 17.90 -9.35
C TYR A 221 1.46 17.30 -9.49
N ASP A 222 0.56 17.55 -8.54
CA ASP A 222 -0.84 17.09 -8.64
C ASP A 222 -1.59 17.76 -9.82
N VAL A 223 -1.32 19.05 -10.11
CA VAL A 223 -1.86 19.74 -11.29
C VAL A 223 -1.25 19.19 -12.57
N VAL A 224 0.07 18.94 -12.59
CA VAL A 224 0.74 18.33 -13.74
C VAL A 224 0.20 16.91 -13.97
N GLU A 225 0.01 16.10 -12.95
CA GLU A 225 -0.55 14.75 -13.03
C GLU A 225 -2.01 14.77 -13.54
N CYS A 226 -2.86 15.67 -13.03
CA CYS A 226 -4.21 15.89 -13.55
C CYS A 226 -4.24 16.40 -15.01
N VAL A 227 -3.25 17.19 -15.43
CA VAL A 227 -3.14 17.69 -16.81
C VAL A 227 -2.56 16.63 -17.76
N PHE A 228 -1.61 15.81 -17.30
CA PHE A 228 -1.08 14.66 -18.03
C PHE A 228 -2.15 13.57 -18.20
N ASP A 229 -2.93 13.28 -17.15
CA ASP A 229 -4.06 12.35 -17.18
C ASP A 229 -5.09 12.71 -18.25
N LYS A 230 -5.31 14.01 -18.48
CA LYS A 230 -6.21 14.52 -19.52
C LYS A 230 -5.61 14.54 -20.92
N ARG A 231 -4.27 14.59 -21.06
CA ARG A 231 -3.59 14.82 -22.36
C ARG A 231 -2.98 13.57 -22.99
N GLN A 232 -2.55 12.57 -22.22
CA GLN A 232 -1.83 11.40 -22.75
C GLN A 232 -2.63 10.08 -22.70
N GLY A 233 -3.85 10.08 -22.17
CA GLY A 233 -4.66 8.86 -22.05
C GLY A 233 -4.12 7.82 -21.06
N THR A 234 -2.99 8.11 -20.40
CA THR A 234 -2.44 7.36 -19.28
C THR A 234 -3.07 7.86 -17.98
N LYS A 235 -3.58 6.96 -17.15
CA LYS A 235 -4.17 7.30 -15.84
C LYS A 235 -3.06 7.48 -14.79
N SER A 236 -3.24 8.41 -13.86
CA SER A 236 -2.34 8.64 -12.73
C SER A 236 -2.18 7.41 -11.86
N GLN A 237 -1.06 7.31 -11.15
CA GLN A 237 -0.84 6.17 -10.26
C GLN A 237 -1.88 6.14 -9.13
N ASN A 238 -2.25 7.31 -8.61
CA ASN A 238 -3.31 7.45 -7.62
C ASN A 238 -4.68 7.00 -8.18
N ALA A 239 -5.01 7.35 -9.42
CA ALA A 239 -6.24 6.88 -10.07
C ALA A 239 -6.23 5.37 -10.33
N GLN A 240 -5.08 4.79 -10.69
CA GLN A 240 -4.93 3.33 -10.84
C GLN A 240 -5.08 2.61 -9.49
N HIS A 241 -4.50 3.15 -8.41
CA HIS A 241 -4.65 2.59 -7.07
C HIS A 241 -6.10 2.69 -6.58
N LEU A 242 -6.74 3.83 -6.79
CA LEU A 242 -8.16 4.02 -6.51
C LEU A 242 -9.05 3.09 -7.34
N ALA A 243 -8.73 2.87 -8.61
CA ALA A 243 -9.46 1.91 -9.45
C ALA A 243 -9.29 0.47 -8.96
N ALA A 244 -8.09 0.08 -8.50
CA ALA A 244 -7.86 -1.21 -7.89
C ALA A 244 -8.70 -1.42 -6.61
N ILE A 245 -8.84 -0.38 -5.79
CA ILE A 245 -9.70 -0.36 -4.61
C ILE A 245 -11.16 -0.57 -5.00
N PHE A 246 -11.65 0.12 -6.03
CA PHE A 246 -13.02 -0.11 -6.52
C PHE A 246 -13.23 -1.52 -7.08
N TYR A 247 -12.24 -2.08 -7.78
CA TYR A 247 -12.31 -3.44 -8.30
C TYR A 247 -12.39 -4.49 -7.18
N GLN A 248 -11.76 -4.26 -6.03
CA GLN A 248 -11.85 -5.16 -4.87
C GLN A 248 -13.21 -5.11 -4.16
N ASN A 249 -13.95 -4.01 -4.30
CA ASN A 249 -15.25 -3.79 -3.66
C ASN A 249 -16.45 -4.15 -4.56
N GLN A 250 -16.22 -4.76 -5.73
CA GLN A 250 -17.27 -5.28 -6.62
C GLN A 250 -17.45 -6.78 -6.40
#